data_AF-A0A3D5X841-F1
#
_entry.id   AF-A0A3D5X841-F1
#
_cell.length_a   1.000
_cell.length_b   1.000
_cell.length_c   1.000
_cell.angle_alpha   90.00
_cell.angle_beta   90.00
_cell.angle_gamma   90.00
#
_symmetry.space_group_name_H-M   'P 1'
#
loop_
_entity.id
_entity.type
_entity.pdbx_description
1 polymer ?
#
loop_
_entity_poly.entity_id
_entity_poly.type
_entity_poly.pdbx_seq_one_letter_code
_entity_poly.pdbx_strand_id
1 'polypeptide(L)' 'RLWRYLIGDTVTFTSTFPHKIKISGRTKHFINAFGEEVIIDNAEQALRVACEKTGAQINEYTAAPIYMGDE' A
#
# COMPACT_ATOMS: atom_id res chain seq x y z
N ARG A 1 -0.10 15.36 26.45
CA ARG A 1 1.27 15.54 25.90
C ARG A 1 1.68 14.22 25.28
N LEU A 2 2.13 14.20 24.02
CA LEU A 2 2.58 12.98 23.36
C LEU A 2 4.10 12.97 23.33
N TRP A 3 4.71 11.90 23.84
CA TRP A 3 6.17 11.74 23.86
C TRP A 3 6.51 10.48 23.07
N ARG A 4 7.35 10.62 22.04
CA ARG A 4 7.72 9.53 21.10
C ARG A 4 6.53 8.76 20.52
N TYR A 5 5.43 9.46 20.24
CA TYR A 5 4.25 8.86 19.63
C TYR A 5 4.51 8.50 18.16
N LEU A 6 4.25 7.25 17.81
CA LEU A 6 4.36 6.76 16.43
C LEU A 6 3.15 7.23 15.63
N ILE A 7 3.38 8.16 14.69
CA ILE A 7 2.35 8.65 13.77
C ILE A 7 1.98 7.63 12.68
N GLY A 8 2.87 6.67 12.43
CA GLY A 8 2.63 5.58 11.49
C GLY A 8 2.89 5.90 10.02
N ASP A 9 3.44 7.05 9.67
CA ASP A 9 3.84 7.37 8.29
C ASP A 9 5.16 6.70 7.93
N THR A 10 5.29 6.20 6.70
CA THR A 10 6.54 5.72 6.12
C THR A 10 7.12 6.80 5.21
N VAL A 11 8.45 6.95 5.23
CA VAL A 11 9.17 7.95 4.43
C VAL A 11 10.34 7.31 3.70
N THR A 12 10.62 7.80 2.49
CA THR A 12 11.80 7.44 1.72
C THR A 12 12.66 8.68 1.48
N PHE A 13 13.97 8.56 1.69
CA PHE A 13 14.90 9.64 1.37
C PHE A 13 15.09 9.75 -0.14
N THR A 14 14.84 10.93 -0.69
CA THR A 14 15.14 11.26 -2.09
C THR A 14 16.49 11.99 -2.22
N SER A 15 17.02 12.54 -1.13
CA SER A 15 18.41 12.99 -1.02
C SER A 15 18.86 12.93 0.43
N THR A 16 20.12 12.55 0.64
CA THR A 16 20.79 12.58 1.95
C THR A 16 21.44 13.93 2.23
N PHE A 17 21.65 14.79 1.22
CA PHE A 17 22.13 16.16 1.41
C PHE A 17 21.79 17.05 0.18
N PRO A 18 21.04 18.16 0.35
CA PRO A 18 20.23 18.48 1.52
C PRO A 18 19.18 17.38 1.75
N HIS A 19 18.85 17.10 3.01
CA HIS A 19 17.88 16.05 3.33
C HIS A 19 16.54 16.32 2.66
N LYS A 20 16.09 15.39 1.82
CA LYS A 20 14.78 15.41 1.19
C LYS A 20 14.10 14.08 1.43
N ILE A 21 12.84 14.14 1.85
CA ILE A 21 11.99 12.97 2.07
C ILE A 21 10.75 13.06 1.21
N LYS A 22 10.26 11.91 0.77
CA LYS A 22 8.95 11.72 0.17
C LYS A 22 8.14 10.81 1.09
N ILE A 23 6.89 11.18 1.35
CA ILE A 23 5.95 10.31 2.07
C ILE A 23 5.70 9.09 1.17
N SER A 24 6.03 7.90 1.65
CA SER A 24 5.89 6.65 0.89
C SER A 24 4.67 5.84 1.27
N GLY A 25 4.00 6.16 2.38
CA GLY A 25 2.76 5.49 2.78
C GLY A 25 2.47 5.62 4.27
N ARG A 26 1.63 4.70 4.76
CA ARG A 26 1.39 4.50 6.20
C ARG A 26 1.59 3.03 6.53
N THR A 27 2.11 2.77 7.73
CA THR A 27 2.43 1.45 8.28
C THR A 27 1.28 0.45 8.37
N LYS A 28 0.03 0.79 8.01
CA LYS A 28 -1.16 -0.04 8.30
C LYS A 28 -2.20 -0.09 7.18
N HIS A 29 -1.78 -0.51 5.99
CA HIS A 29 -2.69 -0.80 4.89
C HIS A 29 -2.32 -2.14 4.25
N PHE A 30 -2.75 -3.23 4.89
CA PHE A 30 -2.62 -4.58 4.38
C PHE A 30 -3.95 -5.32 4.50
N ILE A 31 -4.24 -6.17 3.52
CA ILE A 31 -5.31 -7.15 3.57
C ILE A 31 -4.67 -8.48 4.00
N ASN A 32 -5.13 -9.05 5.11
CA ASN A 32 -4.70 -10.36 5.59
C ASN A 32 -5.80 -11.39 5.30
N ALA A 33 -5.46 -12.41 4.51
CA ALA A 33 -6.33 -13.55 4.23
C ALA A 33 -5.53 -14.83 4.44
N PHE A 34 -5.98 -15.71 5.34
CA PHE A 34 -5.41 -17.06 5.54
C PHE A 34 -3.88 -17.12 5.74
N GLY A 35 -3.29 -16.09 6.36
CA GLY A 35 -1.84 -16.05 6.61
C GLY A 35 -1.00 -15.47 5.46
N GLU A 36 -1.65 -15.10 4.35
CA GLU A 36 -1.06 -14.28 3.30
C GLU A 36 -1.35 -12.79 3.58
N GLU A 37 -0.31 -11.97 3.48
CA GLU A 37 -0.40 -10.53 3.68
C GLU A 37 -0.20 -9.80 2.34
N VAL A 38 -1.24 -9.11 1.89
CA VAL A 38 -1.17 -8.24 0.70
C VAL A 38 -1.05 -6.80 1.16
N ILE A 39 0.12 -6.20 0.91
CA ILE A 39 0.38 -4.78 1.12
C ILE A 39 -0.32 -3.98 0.01
N ILE A 40 -1.05 -2.91 0.36
CA ILE A 40 -1.79 -2.09 -0.61
C ILE A 40 -0.86 -1.55 -1.72
N ASP A 41 0.35 -1.08 -1.38
CA ASP A 41 1.34 -0.61 -2.36
C ASP A 41 1.67 -1.66 -3.44
N ASN A 42 1.74 -2.94 -3.06
CA ASN A 42 2.00 -4.03 -4.01
C ASN A 42 0.81 -4.24 -4.95
N ALA A 43 -0.41 -4.15 -4.42
CA ALA A 43 -1.63 -4.25 -5.21
C ALA A 43 -1.75 -3.08 -6.20
N GLU A 44 -1.48 -1.84 -5.76
CA GLU A 44 -1.44 -0.66 -6.62
C GLU A 44 -0.39 -0.79 -7.73
N GLN A 45 0.81 -1.25 -7.39
CA GLN A 45 1.87 -1.48 -8.37
C GLN A 45 1.47 -2.55 -9.39
N ALA A 46 0.85 -3.65 -8.96
CA ALA A 46 0.36 -4.69 -9.85
C ALA A 46 -0.74 -4.17 -10.79
N LEU A 47 -1.70 -3.39 -10.27
CA LEU A 47 -2.75 -2.74 -11.04
C LEU A 47 -2.17 -1.78 -12.09
N ARG A 48 -1.17 -0.98 -11.73
CA ARG A 48 -0.47 -0.10 -12.69
C ARG A 48 0.16 -0.88 -13.83
N VAL A 49 0.92 -1.93 -13.52
CA VAL A 49 1.57 -2.78 -14.54
C VAL A 49 0.55 -3.48 -15.43
N ALA A 50 -0.58 -3.93 -14.86
CA ALA A 50 -1.66 -4.53 -15.64
C ALA A 50 -2.30 -3.51 -16.59
N CYS A 51 -2.54 -2.28 -16.14
CA CYS A 51 -3.06 -1.18 -16.97
C CYS A 51 -2.09 -0.82 -18.10
N GLU A 52 -0.80 -0.68 -17.81
CA GLU A 52 0.24 -0.40 -18.81
C GLU A 52 0.28 -1.47 -19.92
N LYS A 53 0.11 -2.75 -19.55
CA LYS A 53 0.12 -3.86 -20.51
C LYS A 53 -1.16 -4.00 -21.34
N THR A 54 -2.30 -3.59 -20.78
CA THR A 54 -3.62 -3.76 -21.40
C THR A 54 -4.14 -2.50 -22.07
N GLY A 55 -3.53 -1.34 -21.81
CA GLY A 55 -4.04 -0.03 -22.20
C GLY A 55 -5.31 0.38 -21.45
N ALA A 56 -5.70 -0.36 -20.41
CA ALA A 56 -6.87 -0.05 -19.59
C ALA A 56 -6.58 1.11 -18.64
N GLN A 57 -7.63 1.86 -18.29
CA GLN A 57 -7.58 2.90 -17.28
C GLN A 57 -8.53 2.53 -16.14
N ILE A 58 -8.01 2.52 -14.90
CA ILE A 58 -8.82 2.29 -13.70
C ILE A 58 -9.40 3.62 -13.25
N ASN A 59 -10.72 3.67 -13.03
CA ASN A 59 -11.37 4.79 -12.36
C ASN A 59 -11.43 4.56 -10.85
N GLU A 60 -12.04 3.46 -10.41
CA GLU A 60 -12.16 3.07 -9.01
C GLU A 60 -12.06 1.55 -8.88
N TYR A 61 -11.47 1.05 -7.80
CA TYR A 61 -11.43 -0.37 -7.48
C TYR A 61 -11.57 -0.58 -5.98
N THR A 62 -12.11 -1.73 -5.59
CA THR A 62 -12.16 -2.18 -4.20
C THR A 62 -11.56 -3.58 -4.11
N ALA A 63 -10.92 -3.88 -2.97
CA ALA A 63 -10.38 -5.20 -2.69
C ALA A 63 -10.75 -5.61 -1.26
N ALA A 64 -11.19 -6.85 -1.10
CA ALA A 64 -11.53 -7.44 0.19
C ALA A 64 -11.10 -8.91 0.20
N PRO A 65 -10.71 -9.45 1.37
CA PRO A 65 -10.43 -10.87 1.49
C PRO A 65 -11.72 -11.67 1.29
N ILE A 66 -11.69 -12.70 0.47
CA ILE A 66 -12.78 -13.68 0.37
C ILE A 66 -12.46 -14.79 1.37
N TYR A 67 -13.17 -14.81 2.49
CA TYR A 67 -13.19 -15.98 3.36
C TYR A 67 -14.12 -16.99 2.72
N MET A 68 -13.62 -18.17 2.36
CA MET A 68 -14.49 -19.30 2.02
C MET A 68 -15.36 -19.56 3.26
N GLY A 69 -16.60 -19.10 3.23
CA GLY A 69 -17.61 -19.53 4.18
C GLY A 69 -18.01 -20.96 3.85
N ASP A 70 -18.20 -21.76 4.89
CA ASP A 70 -18.74 -23.12 4.79
C ASP A 70 -20.05 -23.12 3.96
N GLU A 71 -20.19 -24.07 3.04
CA GLU A 71 -21.50 -24.51 2.59
C GLU A 71 -22.34 -25.04 3.76
#